data_AF-A0AAJ2LHU5-F1
#
_entry.id   AF-A0AAJ2LHU5-F1
#
_cell.length_a   1.000
_cell.length_b   1.000
_cell.length_c   1.000
_cell.angle_alpha   90.00
_cell.angle_beta   90.00
_cell.angle_gamma   90.00
#
_symmetry.space_group_name_H-M   'P 1'
#
loop_
_entity.id
_entity.type
_entity.pdbx_description
1 polymer ?
#
loop_
_entity_poly.entity_id
_entity_poly.type
_entity_poly.pdbx_seq_one_letter_code
_entity_poly.pdbx_strand_id
1 'polypeptide(L)'
;MAQILRDHLGHAAHAVSTRQLPNWLLRAVALFDPEVRSLLPELGKRKDATAAKAQHLLGWNPRPPEEAIIATATSLAELNLLKSR
;
A
#
# COMPACT_ATOMS: atom_id res chain seq x y z
N MET A 1 1.82 -6.21 2.74
CA MET A 1 1.61 -5.56 1.43
C MET A 1 2.89 -5.43 0.62
N ALA A 2 3.87 -4.60 1.00
CA ALA A 2 5.10 -4.41 0.19
C ALA A 2 5.86 -5.71 -0.11
N GLN A 3 5.91 -6.63 0.86
CA GLN A 3 6.51 -7.96 0.66
C GLN A 3 5.74 -8.81 -0.36
N ILE A 4 4.40 -8.89 -0.24
CA ILE A 4 3.53 -9.57 -1.21
C ILE A 4 3.78 -9.06 -2.64
N LEU A 5 3.88 -7.74 -2.82
CA LEU A 5 4.17 -7.16 -4.14
C LEU A 5 5.55 -7.61 -4.67
N ARG A 6 6.57 -7.63 -3.81
CA ARG A 6 7.93 -8.07 -4.16
C ARG A 6 8.01 -9.55 -4.53
N ASP A 7 7.24 -10.39 -3.84
CA ASP A 7 7.27 -11.83 -4.04
C ASP A 7 6.50 -12.24 -5.31
N HIS A 8 5.45 -11.50 -5.68
CA HIS A 8 4.52 -11.91 -6.75
C HIS A 8 4.63 -11.15 -8.09
N LEU A 9 5.20 -9.94 -8.14
CA LEU A 9 5.20 -9.11 -9.37
C LEU A 9 6.48 -9.20 -10.22
N GLY A 10 7.50 -9.93 -9.77
CA GLY A 10 8.75 -10.10 -10.51
C GLY A 10 9.38 -8.75 -10.91
N HIS A 11 9.63 -8.56 -12.21
CA HIS A 11 10.25 -7.34 -12.73
C HIS A 11 9.43 -6.06 -12.46
N ALA A 12 8.09 -6.15 -12.44
CA ALA A 12 7.22 -5.01 -12.17
C ALA A 12 7.36 -4.50 -10.71
N ALA A 13 7.91 -5.31 -9.79
CA ALA A 13 8.20 -4.90 -8.42
C ALA A 13 9.57 -4.20 -8.24
N HIS A 14 10.32 -3.88 -9.29
CA HIS A 14 11.66 -3.29 -9.16
C HIS A 14 11.70 -2.00 -8.31
N ALA A 15 10.66 -1.17 -8.37
CA ALA A 15 10.57 0.07 -7.57
C ALA A 15 10.02 -0.14 -6.15
N VAL A 16 9.62 -1.35 -5.77
CA VAL A 16 9.00 -1.63 -4.47
C VAL A 16 10.06 -1.79 -3.38
N SER A 17 10.07 -0.87 -2.41
CA SER A 17 10.88 -0.99 -1.20
C SER A 17 10.12 -1.73 -0.09
N THR A 18 10.77 -2.70 0.56
CA THR A 18 10.26 -3.38 1.76
C THR A 18 10.82 -2.80 3.06
N ARG A 19 11.76 -1.86 2.97
CA ARG A 19 12.40 -1.25 4.14
C ARG A 19 11.44 -0.25 4.80
N GLN A 20 11.32 -0.34 6.11
CA GLN A 20 10.57 0.64 6.89
C GLN A 20 11.49 1.81 7.26
N LEU A 21 11.02 3.03 7.00
CA LEU A 21 11.73 4.25 7.41
C LEU A 21 11.41 4.55 8.88
N PRO A 22 12.39 4.98 9.69
CA PRO A 22 12.13 5.42 11.06
C PRO A 22 11.21 6.65 11.11
N ASN A 23 10.31 6.68 12.10
CA ASN A 23 9.35 7.78 12.24
C ASN A 23 10.02 9.16 12.43
N TRP A 24 11.13 9.23 13.16
CA TRP A 24 11.85 10.49 13.39
C TRP A 24 12.42 11.07 12.07
N LEU A 25 12.83 10.20 11.15
CA LEU A 25 13.37 10.60 9.86
C LEU A 25 12.27 11.23 8.99
N LEU A 26 11.07 10.62 8.95
CA LEU A 26 9.93 11.22 8.26
C LEU A 26 9.52 12.58 8.85
N ARG A 27 9.61 12.74 10.18
CA ARG A 27 9.37 14.03 10.83
C ARG A 27 10.39 15.10 10.41
N ALA A 28 11.66 14.73 10.22
CA ALA A 28 12.68 15.65 9.72
C ALA A 28 12.43 16.04 8.25
N VAL A 29 12.10 15.08 7.39
CA VAL A 29 11.81 15.33 5.95
C VAL A 29 10.60 16.25 5.78
N ALA A 30 9.56 16.09 6.59
CA ALA A 30 8.36 16.93 6.56
C ALA A 30 8.60 18.43 6.89
N LEU A 31 9.79 18.79 7.39
CA LEU A 31 10.16 20.19 7.54
C LEU A 31 10.44 20.86 6.19
N PHE A 32 10.92 20.08 5.22
CA PHE A 32 11.34 20.55 3.90
C PHE A 32 10.37 20.16 2.77
N ASP A 33 9.56 19.12 2.97
CA ASP A 33 8.60 18.62 1.99
C ASP A 33 7.15 18.79 2.48
N PRO A 34 6.34 19.67 1.84
CA PRO A 34 4.95 19.90 2.22
C PRO A 34 4.02 18.72 1.94
N GLU A 35 4.34 17.86 0.96
CA GLU A 35 3.56 16.65 0.65
C GLU A 35 3.72 15.64 1.79
N VAL A 36 4.95 15.41 2.23
CA VAL A 36 5.24 14.55 3.39
C VAL A 36 4.60 15.11 4.67
N ARG A 37 4.60 16.45 4.85
CA ARG A 37 3.95 17.10 5.99
C ARG A 37 2.46 16.78 6.07
N SER A 38 1.76 16.69 4.94
CA SER A 38 0.34 16.35 4.89
C SER A 38 0.03 14.94 5.42
N LEU A 39 1.01 14.02 5.33
CA LEU A 39 0.89 12.63 5.77
C LEU A 39 1.26 12.43 7.25
N LEU A 40 1.97 13.38 7.87
CA LEU A 40 2.40 13.27 9.27
C LEU A 40 1.28 13.00 10.29
N PRO A 41 0.07 13.57 10.17
CA PRO A 41 -1.02 13.29 11.12
C PRO A 41 -1.41 11.81 11.16
N GLU A 42 -1.15 11.07 10.08
CA GLU A 42 -1.47 9.65 9.98
C GLU A 42 -0.31 8.74 10.40
N LEU A 43 0.90 9.30 10.58
CA LEU A 43 2.08 8.54 10.94
C LEU A 43 1.96 7.89 12.32
N GLY A 44 2.10 6.57 12.36
CA GLY A 44 2.04 5.77 13.59
C GLY A 44 0.63 5.37 14.03
N LYS A 45 -0.43 5.83 13.35
CA LYS A 45 -1.79 5.37 13.60
C LYS A 45 -2.02 4.02 12.92
N ARG A 46 -2.38 3.00 13.71
CA ARG A 46 -2.86 1.72 13.17
C ARG A 46 -4.35 1.85 12.86
N LYS A 47 -4.70 1.70 11.59
CA LYS A 47 -6.08 1.67 11.12
C LYS A 47 -6.49 0.23 10.88
N ASP A 48 -6.98 -0.40 11.94
CA ASP A 48 -7.50 -1.75 11.84
C ASP A 48 -8.90 -1.67 11.21
N ALA A 49 -9.04 -2.25 10.02
CA ALA A 49 -10.29 -2.28 9.27
C ALA A 49 -10.75 -3.73 9.08
N THR A 50 -12.06 -3.96 9.13
CA THR A 50 -12.66 -5.29 8.94
C THR A 50 -13.81 -5.24 7.94
N ALA A 51 -13.95 -6.32 7.16
CA ALA A 51 -15.06 -6.49 6.22
C ALA A 51 -16.32 -7.10 6.88
N ALA A 52 -16.27 -7.39 8.19
CA ALA A 52 -17.29 -8.16 8.91
C ALA A 52 -18.70 -7.55 8.80
N LYS A 53 -18.81 -6.22 8.86
CA LYS A 53 -20.10 -5.54 8.73
C LYS A 53 -20.73 -5.78 7.35
N ALA A 54 -19.93 -5.72 6.29
CA ALA A 54 -20.42 -5.91 4.93
C ALA A 54 -20.70 -7.38 4.64
N GLN A 55 -19.93 -8.31 5.21
CA GLN A 55 -20.24 -9.74 5.19
C GLN A 55 -21.59 -10.02 5.85
N HIS A 56 -21.82 -9.49 7.05
CA HIS A 56 -23.04 -9.72 7.80
C HIS A 56 -24.26 -9.07 7.13
N LEU A 57 -24.17 -7.79 6.75
CA LEU A 57 -25.34 -7.05 6.27
C LEU A 57 -25.65 -7.26 4.79
N LEU A 58 -24.63 -7.49 3.97
CA LEU A 58 -24.77 -7.55 2.51
C LEU A 58 -24.52 -8.95 1.94
N GLY A 59 -24.17 -9.93 2.79
CA GLY A 59 -23.72 -11.24 2.33
C GLY A 59 -22.45 -11.18 1.47
N TRP A 60 -21.70 -10.08 1.56
CA TRP A 60 -20.57 -9.85 0.68
C TRP A 60 -19.41 -10.76 1.05
N ASN A 61 -18.92 -11.54 0.09
CA ASN A 61 -17.74 -12.40 0.26
C ASN A 61 -16.52 -11.79 -0.46
N PRO A 62 -15.73 -10.91 0.20
CA PRO A 62 -14.56 -10.32 -0.42
C PRO A 62 -13.47 -11.37 -0.65
N ARG A 63 -12.72 -11.21 -1.73
CA ARG A 63 -11.51 -12.00 -1.96
C ARG A 63 -10.48 -11.77 -0.85
N PRO A 64 -9.56 -12.73 -0.61
CA PRO A 64 -8.47 -12.57 0.35
C PRO A 64 -7.65 -11.29 0.05
N PRO A 65 -7.17 -10.57 1.09
CA PRO A 65 -6.43 -9.33 0.90
C PRO A 65 -5.20 -9.46 -0.01
N GLU A 66 -4.47 -10.57 0.10
CA GLU A 66 -3.31 -10.86 -0.74
C GLU A 66 -3.68 -10.94 -2.23
N GLU A 67 -4.74 -11.69 -2.55
CA GLU A 67 -5.24 -11.82 -3.92
C GLU A 67 -5.72 -10.46 -4.47
N ALA A 68 -6.39 -9.65 -3.64
CA ALA A 68 -6.80 -8.31 -4.03
C ALA A 68 -5.62 -7.39 -4.36
N ILE A 69 -4.56 -7.45 -3.56
CA ILE A 69 -3.33 -6.67 -3.76
C ILE A 69 -2.65 -7.10 -5.06
N ILE A 70 -2.48 -8.40 -5.27
CA ILE A 70 -1.84 -8.95 -6.47
C ILE A 70 -2.64 -8.57 -7.72
N ALA A 71 -3.95 -8.83 -7.71
CA ALA A 71 -4.81 -8.52 -8.85
C ALA A 71 -4.74 -7.03 -9.24
N THR A 72 -4.78 -6.13 -8.26
CA THR A 72 -4.70 -4.68 -8.51
C THR A 72 -3.35 -4.32 -9.13
N ALA A 73 -2.25 -4.81 -8.57
CA ALA A 73 -0.92 -4.49 -9.05
C ALA A 73 -0.65 -5.08 -10.44
N THR A 74 -1.15 -6.28 -10.73
CA THR A 74 -1.12 -6.88 -12.07
C THR A 74 -1.89 -6.03 -13.07
N SER A 75 -3.11 -5.61 -12.74
CA SER A 75 -3.89 -4.73 -13.64
C SER A 75 -3.18 -3.39 -13.91
N LEU A 76 -2.54 -2.79 -12.91
CA LEU A 76 -1.75 -1.56 -13.11
C LEU A 76 -0.54 -1.78 -14.03
N ALA A 77 0.11 -2.94 -13.94
CA ALA A 77 1.22 -3.31 -14.81
C ALA A 77 0.75 -3.53 -16.25
N GLU A 78 -0.32 -4.29 -16.45
CA GLU A 78 -0.89 -4.58 -17.77
C GLU A 78 -1.40 -3.32 -18.48
N LEU A 79 -1.98 -2.39 -17.72
CA LEU A 79 -2.43 -1.09 -18.24
C LEU A 79 -1.29 -0.09 -18.45
N ASN A 80 -0.03 -0.47 -18.18
CA ASN A 80 1.14 0.40 -18.27
C ASN A 80 1.00 1.69 -17.44
N LEU A 81 0.32 1.62 -16.29
CA LEU A 81 0.13 2.74 -15.35
C LEU A 81 1.24 2.83 -14.30
N LEU A 82 2.18 1.88 -14.32
CA LEU A 82 3.36 1.93 -13.48
C LEU A 82 4.35 2.97 -14.02
N LYS A 83 4.93 3.74 -13.12
CA LYS A 83 5.93 4.75 -13.47
C LYS A 83 7.12 4.03 -14.11
N SER A 84 7.28 4.20 -15.42
CA SER A 84 8.56 3.93 -16.09
C SER A 84 9.58 4.86 -15.46
N ARG A 85 10.73 4.29 -15.08
CA ARG A 85 11.87 5.11 -14.70
C ARG A 85 12.28 6.00 -15.87
#